data_AF-A0A7J8NND9-F1
#
_entry.id   AF-A0A7J8NND9-F1
#
_cell.length_a   1.000
_cell.length_b   1.000
_cell.length_c   1.000
_cell.angle_alpha   90.00
_cell.angle_beta   90.00
_cell.angle_gamma   90.00
#
_symmetry.space_group_name_H-M   'P 1'
#
loop_
_entity.id
_entity.type
_entity.pdbx_description
1 polymer ?
#
loop_
_entity_poly.entity_id
_entity_poly.type
_entity_poly.pdbx_seq_one_letter_code
_entity_poly.pdbx_strand_id
1 'polypeptide(L)'
;KHHLPARCWLQTAADAAKQTTKVIEVAKPIASSTMETITSAEPITIVATGGALFVAYLLIPPIWSFISYNLRGYKGDLTPAQALDLISTQNYVMIDIRSEKDKDRAGVPRLPSSAKNRMVAIPLEELPSKLRSLVRNTKKVEAEIAALKISYLKKISKSSNIVIMDSYCDSAKTVARTLASLGFNNCWVVADGFSGRKGWLQSRLGTDSYNFSLVEILSPSNVFPAAAKRFGTTSTKFLPGAE
;
A
#
# COMPACT_ATOMS: atom_id res chain seq x y z
N LYS A 1 38.20 -28.89 -19.72
CA LYS A 1 37.78 -27.90 -18.70
C LYS A 1 37.29 -26.64 -19.42
N HIS A 2 36.02 -26.30 -19.24
CA HIS A 2 35.32 -25.14 -19.82
C HIS A 2 35.83 -23.80 -19.27
N HIS A 3 35.91 -22.74 -20.10
CA HIS A 3 35.19 -21.48 -19.86
C HIS A 3 35.24 -20.51 -21.06
N LEU A 4 34.09 -19.86 -21.30
CA LEU A 4 33.76 -18.92 -22.37
C LEU A 4 34.40 -17.53 -22.20
N PRO A 5 34.54 -16.73 -23.28
CA PRO A 5 34.62 -15.28 -23.19
C PRO A 5 33.27 -14.61 -23.55
N ALA A 6 32.62 -14.04 -22.54
CA ALA A 6 31.50 -13.11 -22.66
C ALA A 6 32.01 -11.72 -23.06
N ARG A 7 32.11 -11.42 -24.37
CA ARG A 7 32.37 -10.06 -24.88
C ARG A 7 31.61 -9.66 -26.15
N CYS A 8 30.55 -10.39 -26.53
CA CYS A 8 29.85 -10.15 -27.80
C CYS A 8 28.67 -9.15 -27.73
N TRP A 9 28.20 -8.75 -26.54
CA TRP A 9 26.94 -7.98 -26.44
C TRP A 9 27.11 -6.45 -26.36
N LEU A 10 28.30 -5.94 -26.02
CA LEU A 10 28.51 -4.48 -25.90
C LEU A 10 28.94 -3.80 -27.21
N GLN A 11 29.59 -4.50 -28.14
CA GLN A 11 30.00 -3.91 -29.43
C GLN A 11 28.81 -3.79 -30.40
N THR A 12 27.92 -4.78 -30.41
CA THR A 12 26.73 -4.79 -31.27
C THR A 12 25.76 -3.64 -30.98
N ALA A 13 25.64 -3.22 -29.71
CA ALA A 13 24.80 -2.08 -29.34
C ALA A 13 25.42 -0.73 -29.74
N ALA A 14 26.75 -0.61 -29.72
CA ALA A 14 27.45 0.61 -30.11
C ALA A 14 27.45 0.82 -31.64
N ASP A 15 27.55 -0.25 -32.43
CA ASP A 15 27.46 -0.17 -33.89
C ASP A 15 26.03 0.08 -34.39
N ALA A 16 25.02 -0.46 -33.71
CA ALA A 16 23.62 -0.15 -34.01
C ALA A 16 23.27 1.32 -33.72
N ALA A 17 23.79 1.90 -32.62
CA ALA A 17 23.54 3.29 -32.27
C ALA A 17 24.19 4.27 -33.28
N LYS A 18 25.41 3.98 -33.76
CA LYS A 18 26.11 4.82 -34.75
C LYS A 18 25.43 4.84 -36.12
N GLN A 19 24.79 3.74 -36.52
CA GLN A 19 24.02 3.70 -37.77
C GLN A 19 22.74 4.53 -37.68
N THR A 20 22.07 4.57 -36.54
CA THR A 20 20.87 5.40 -36.37
C THR A 20 21.17 6.90 -36.43
N THR A 21 22.30 7.35 -35.89
CA THR A 21 22.68 8.77 -35.93
C THR A 21 23.06 9.25 -37.33
N LYS A 22 23.62 8.39 -38.21
CA LYS A 22 23.98 8.78 -39.58
C LYS A 22 22.80 8.84 -40.55
N VAL A 23 21.68 8.18 -40.24
CA VAL A 23 20.48 8.17 -41.10
C VAL A 23 19.51 9.30 -40.73
N ILE A 24 19.62 9.86 -39.51
CA ILE A 24 18.69 10.88 -39.00
C ILE A 24 19.10 12.32 -39.41
N GLU A 25 20.31 12.54 -39.92
CA GLU A 25 20.78 13.89 -40.34
C GLU A 25 20.43 14.30 -41.79
N VAL A 26 19.86 13.42 -42.61
CA VAL A 26 19.62 13.72 -44.05
C VAL A 26 18.15 14.03 -44.40
N ALA A 27 17.20 13.94 -43.48
CA ALA A 27 15.80 14.16 -43.83
C ALA A 27 15.04 15.04 -42.84
N LYS A 28 14.86 16.31 -43.23
CA LYS A 28 13.78 17.19 -42.77
C LYS A 28 13.22 17.93 -44.01
N PRO A 29 11.92 18.25 -44.05
CA PRO A 29 10.85 17.29 -44.26
C PRO A 29 9.86 17.74 -45.36
N ILE A 30 8.89 16.88 -45.67
CA ILE A 30 7.58 17.18 -46.33
C ILE A 30 7.58 17.26 -47.87
N ALA A 31 6.66 16.45 -48.41
CA ALA A 31 5.99 16.50 -49.71
C ALA A 31 6.50 15.52 -50.79
N SER A 32 5.64 14.52 -51.07
CA SER A 32 5.47 13.91 -52.40
C SER A 32 6.18 12.59 -52.75
N SER A 33 6.68 11.81 -51.80
CA SER A 33 7.34 10.52 -52.15
C SER A 33 6.75 9.28 -51.46
N THR A 34 5.56 9.37 -50.87
CA THR A 34 4.87 8.21 -50.26
C THR A 34 4.13 7.32 -51.27
N MET A 35 4.22 7.57 -52.58
CA MET A 35 3.53 6.76 -53.59
C MET A 35 4.42 5.83 -54.43
N GLU A 36 5.74 6.05 -54.48
CA GLU A 36 6.61 5.21 -55.32
C GLU A 36 7.44 4.17 -54.54
N THR A 37 7.60 4.34 -53.23
CA THR A 37 8.37 3.38 -52.40
C THR A 37 7.57 2.12 -52.04
N ILE A 38 6.23 2.11 -52.20
CA ILE A 38 5.40 0.94 -51.89
C ILE A 38 5.53 -0.14 -52.98
N THR A 39 5.90 0.24 -54.21
CA THR A 39 5.96 -0.70 -55.35
C THR A 39 7.34 -1.34 -55.53
N SER A 40 8.40 -0.75 -54.98
CA SER A 40 9.77 -1.23 -55.19
C SER A 40 10.45 -1.84 -53.96
N ALA A 41 9.75 -1.93 -52.83
CA ALA A 41 10.27 -2.59 -51.64
C ALA A 41 10.21 -4.12 -51.81
N GLU A 42 11.35 -4.80 -51.62
CA GLU A 42 11.41 -6.25 -51.69
C GLU A 42 10.42 -6.89 -50.71
N PRO A 43 9.68 -7.93 -51.11
CA PRO A 43 8.59 -8.52 -50.32
C PRO A 43 9.03 -8.97 -48.90
N ILE A 44 10.30 -9.27 -48.72
CA ILE A 44 10.90 -9.64 -47.42
C ILE A 44 10.89 -8.46 -46.44
N THR A 45 11.14 -7.23 -46.90
CA THR A 45 11.08 -6.03 -46.03
C THR A 45 9.65 -5.68 -45.62
N ILE A 46 8.65 -5.92 -46.45
CA ILE A 46 7.23 -5.66 -46.12
C ILE A 46 6.74 -6.68 -45.08
N VAL A 47 7.09 -7.96 -45.24
CA VAL A 47 6.73 -9.02 -44.27
C VAL A 47 7.48 -8.83 -42.94
N ALA A 48 8.77 -8.46 -42.98
CA ALA A 48 9.54 -8.19 -41.77
C ALA A 48 9.01 -6.96 -41.00
N THR A 49 8.68 -5.88 -41.71
CA THR A 49 8.15 -4.64 -41.11
C THR A 49 6.72 -4.82 -40.60
N GLY A 50 5.86 -5.53 -41.35
CA GLY A 50 4.51 -5.89 -40.93
C GLY A 50 4.50 -6.84 -39.73
N GLY A 51 5.39 -7.83 -39.72
CA GLY A 51 5.57 -8.75 -38.59
C GLY A 51 6.05 -8.03 -37.32
N ALA A 52 6.99 -7.09 -37.44
CA ALA A 52 7.47 -6.29 -36.31
C ALA A 52 6.37 -5.37 -35.74
N LEU A 53 5.57 -4.73 -36.59
CA LEU A 53 4.43 -3.92 -36.16
C LEU A 53 3.34 -4.76 -35.49
N PHE A 54 3.08 -5.97 -35.99
CA PHE A 54 2.14 -6.90 -35.36
C PHE A 54 2.61 -7.38 -33.99
N VAL A 55 3.90 -7.74 -33.85
CA VAL A 55 4.49 -8.10 -32.56
C VAL A 55 4.48 -6.91 -31.60
N ALA A 56 4.82 -5.70 -32.06
CA ALA A 56 4.71 -4.49 -31.26
C ALA A 56 3.27 -4.24 -30.81
N TYR A 57 2.29 -4.36 -31.70
CA TYR A 57 0.87 -4.21 -31.38
C TYR A 57 0.36 -5.26 -30.39
N LEU A 58 0.87 -6.48 -30.42
CA LEU A 58 0.54 -7.51 -29.42
C LEU A 58 1.20 -7.27 -28.06
N LEU A 59 2.41 -6.68 -28.04
CA LEU A 59 3.17 -6.42 -26.81
C LEU A 59 2.85 -5.07 -26.15
N ILE A 60 2.36 -4.09 -26.90
CA ILE A 60 1.98 -2.77 -26.38
C ILE A 60 0.90 -2.89 -25.29
N PRO A 61 -0.25 -3.58 -25.49
CA PRO A 61 -1.29 -3.69 -24.48
C PRO A 61 -0.84 -4.29 -23.13
N PRO A 62 -0.12 -5.43 -23.07
CA PRO A 62 0.33 -6.01 -21.80
C PRO A 62 1.42 -5.18 -21.12
N ILE A 63 2.35 -4.57 -21.87
CA ILE A 63 3.41 -3.72 -21.30
C ILE A 63 2.82 -2.43 -20.72
N TRP A 64 1.88 -1.79 -21.42
CA TRP A 64 1.21 -0.59 -20.91
C TRP A 64 0.35 -0.89 -19.69
N SER A 65 -0.26 -2.07 -19.64
CA SER A 65 -1.02 -2.55 -18.48
C SER A 65 -0.12 -2.69 -17.25
N PHE A 66 1.10 -3.22 -17.41
CA PHE A 66 2.04 -3.35 -16.30
C PHE A 66 2.52 -1.98 -15.78
N ILE A 67 2.87 -1.06 -16.68
CA ILE A 67 3.34 0.30 -16.30
C ILE A 67 2.20 1.09 -15.64
N SER A 68 0.99 1.06 -16.20
CA SER A 68 -0.17 1.75 -15.63
C SER A 68 -0.62 1.18 -14.27
N TYR A 69 -0.47 -0.13 -14.05
CA TYR A 69 -0.73 -0.73 -12.74
C TYR A 69 0.24 -0.23 -11.67
N ASN A 70 1.53 -0.07 -12.02
CA ASN A 70 2.52 0.51 -11.13
C ASN A 70 2.24 2.00 -10.85
N LEU A 71 1.68 2.74 -11.81
CA LEU A 71 1.28 4.15 -11.64
C LEU A 71 0.02 4.32 -10.77
N ARG A 72 -0.76 3.26 -10.51
CA ARG A 72 -1.89 3.29 -9.58
C ARG A 72 -1.45 3.61 -8.14
N GLY A 73 -0.18 3.35 -7.83
CA GLY A 73 0.43 3.68 -6.54
C GLY A 73 0.09 2.69 -5.42
N TYR A 74 -0.42 1.49 -5.70
CA TYR A 74 -0.55 0.39 -4.75
C TYR A 74 -0.76 -0.94 -5.51
N LYS A 75 -0.55 -2.10 -4.87
CA LYS A 75 -0.48 -3.40 -5.57
C LYS A 75 -1.80 -3.91 -6.13
N GLY A 76 -2.90 -3.63 -5.45
CA GLY A 76 -4.22 -4.10 -5.88
C GLY A 76 -5.20 -4.27 -4.73
N ASP A 77 -6.39 -4.75 -5.08
CA ASP A 77 -7.49 -4.96 -4.16
C ASP A 77 -7.59 -6.47 -3.84
N LEU A 78 -7.80 -6.82 -2.56
CA LEU A 78 -7.99 -8.19 -2.07
C LEU A 78 -9.43 -8.37 -1.60
N THR A 79 -10.07 -9.48 -1.96
CA THR A 79 -11.37 -9.81 -1.36
C THR A 79 -11.22 -10.03 0.14
N PRO A 80 -12.25 -9.74 0.97
CA PRO A 80 -12.15 -9.93 2.42
C PRO A 80 -11.72 -11.35 2.83
N ALA A 81 -12.23 -12.38 2.14
CA ALA A 81 -11.86 -13.77 2.41
C ALA A 81 -10.39 -14.06 2.08
N GLN A 82 -9.90 -13.57 0.94
CA GLN A 82 -8.48 -13.68 0.58
C GLN A 82 -7.58 -12.90 1.56
N ALA A 83 -8.01 -11.73 2.00
CA ALA A 83 -7.27 -10.97 3.00
C ALA A 83 -7.14 -11.77 4.30
N LEU A 84 -8.24 -12.34 4.81
CA LEU A 84 -8.22 -13.18 6.01
C LEU A 84 -7.26 -14.37 5.85
N ASP A 85 -7.32 -15.07 4.71
CA ASP A 85 -6.46 -16.21 4.43
C ASP A 85 -4.98 -15.81 4.41
N LEU A 86 -4.62 -14.75 3.67
CA LEU A 86 -3.25 -14.25 3.60
C LEU A 86 -2.72 -13.77 4.94
N ILE A 87 -3.55 -13.13 5.75
CA ILE A 87 -3.18 -12.65 7.09
C ILE A 87 -3.01 -13.82 8.07
N SER A 88 -3.74 -14.91 7.86
CA SER A 88 -3.64 -16.11 8.70
C SER A 88 -2.43 -16.96 8.34
N THR A 89 -2.24 -17.23 7.04
CA THR A 89 -1.22 -18.13 6.50
C THR A 89 0.15 -17.45 6.31
N GLN A 90 0.17 -16.20 5.88
CA GLN A 90 1.39 -15.46 5.55
C GLN A 90 1.61 -14.25 6.47
N ASN A 91 2.80 -13.64 6.40
CA ASN A 91 3.18 -12.49 7.22
C ASN A 91 2.58 -11.16 6.70
N TYR A 92 1.28 -11.15 6.40
CA TYR A 92 0.55 -9.94 6.05
C TYR A 92 0.10 -9.22 7.33
N VAL A 93 0.23 -7.90 7.36
CA VAL A 93 -0.21 -7.03 8.45
C VAL A 93 -1.47 -6.30 8.02
N MET A 94 -2.54 -6.45 8.78
CA MET A 94 -3.80 -5.75 8.55
C MET A 94 -3.81 -4.44 9.32
N ILE A 95 -4.16 -3.35 8.64
CA ILE A 95 -4.32 -2.04 9.25
C ILE A 95 -5.77 -1.61 9.07
N ASP A 96 -6.50 -1.55 10.17
CA ASP A 96 -7.87 -1.05 10.19
C ASP A 96 -7.83 0.47 10.41
N ILE A 97 -8.11 1.22 9.32
CA ILE A 97 -8.08 2.67 9.30
C ILE A 97 -9.41 3.33 9.66
N ARG A 98 -10.45 2.54 9.97
CA ARG A 98 -11.77 3.08 10.29
C ARG A 98 -11.71 4.01 11.50
N SER A 99 -12.62 4.98 11.53
CA SER A 99 -12.78 5.85 12.67
C SER A 99 -13.16 5.04 13.92
N GLU A 100 -12.80 5.52 15.09
CA GLU A 100 -13.17 4.87 16.36
C GLU A 100 -14.69 4.70 16.48
N LYS A 101 -15.46 5.70 16.02
CA LYS A 101 -16.93 5.66 15.97
C LYS A 101 -17.47 4.51 15.13
N ASP A 102 -16.83 4.18 14.02
CA ASP A 102 -17.24 3.08 13.15
C ASP A 102 -16.89 1.72 13.77
N LYS A 103 -15.75 1.64 14.47
CA LYS A 103 -15.33 0.44 15.21
C LYS A 103 -16.26 0.16 16.39
N ASP A 104 -16.68 1.19 17.12
CA ASP A 104 -17.62 1.07 18.23
C ASP A 104 -18.98 0.51 17.78
N ARG A 105 -19.46 0.95 16.60
CA ARG A 105 -20.78 0.55 16.08
C ARG A 105 -20.77 -0.82 15.41
N ALA A 106 -19.78 -1.06 14.54
CA ALA A 106 -19.77 -2.23 13.67
C ALA A 106 -18.83 -3.33 14.16
N GLY A 107 -18.06 -3.07 15.21
CA GLY A 107 -17.02 -3.96 15.73
C GLY A 107 -15.75 -3.95 14.89
N VAL A 108 -14.82 -4.83 15.25
CA VAL A 108 -13.55 -5.06 14.53
C VAL A 108 -13.53 -6.42 13.85
N PRO A 109 -12.74 -6.60 12.77
CA PRO A 109 -12.53 -7.89 12.13
C PRO A 109 -12.08 -8.95 13.14
N ARG A 110 -12.79 -10.06 13.21
CA ARG A 110 -12.35 -11.21 14.02
C ARG A 110 -11.28 -11.96 13.25
N LEU A 111 -10.11 -12.11 13.86
CA LEU A 111 -9.00 -12.87 13.30
C LEU A 111 -8.69 -14.09 14.16
N PRO A 112 -8.15 -15.19 13.58
CA PRO A 112 -7.68 -16.31 14.36
C PRO A 112 -6.55 -15.89 15.30
N SER A 113 -6.35 -16.63 16.39
CA SER A 113 -5.37 -16.31 17.44
C SER A 113 -3.95 -16.09 16.89
N SER A 114 -3.56 -16.85 15.87
CA SER A 114 -2.28 -16.73 15.17
C SER A 114 -2.12 -15.40 14.42
N ALA A 115 -3.22 -14.76 14.03
CA ALA A 115 -3.25 -13.52 13.26
C ALA A 115 -3.67 -12.30 14.07
N LYS A 116 -4.19 -12.47 15.29
CA LYS A 116 -4.67 -11.36 16.13
C LYS A 116 -3.60 -10.28 16.36
N ASN A 117 -2.36 -10.69 16.62
CA ASN A 117 -1.25 -9.74 16.78
C ASN A 117 -0.96 -8.98 15.46
N ARG A 118 -1.25 -9.55 14.29
CA ARG A 118 -0.99 -8.96 12.96
C ARG A 118 -2.01 -7.90 12.53
N MET A 119 -3.03 -7.63 13.34
CA MET A 119 -3.95 -6.52 13.13
C MET A 119 -3.56 -5.32 13.98
N VAL A 120 -3.49 -4.15 13.35
CA VAL A 120 -3.27 -2.88 14.03
C VAL A 120 -4.42 -1.94 13.69
N ALA A 121 -5.07 -1.40 14.72
CA ALA A 121 -6.11 -0.40 14.54
C ALA A 121 -5.47 0.99 14.60
N ILE A 122 -5.53 1.76 13.51
CA ILE A 122 -5.08 3.15 13.46
C ILE A 122 -6.25 4.00 12.98
N PRO A 123 -6.91 4.77 13.83
CA PRO A 123 -8.01 5.61 13.36
C PRO A 123 -7.56 6.64 12.33
N LEU A 124 -8.35 6.78 11.27
CA LEU A 124 -8.29 7.94 10.40
C LEU A 124 -8.79 9.15 11.20
N GLU A 125 -7.87 10.05 11.54
CA GLU A 125 -8.23 11.31 12.21
C GLU A 125 -8.81 12.28 11.19
N GLU A 126 -10.03 12.72 11.46
CA GLU A 126 -10.64 13.81 10.71
C GLU A 126 -10.01 15.13 11.11
N LEU A 127 -9.65 15.94 10.10
CA LEU A 127 -9.14 17.27 10.36
C LEU A 127 -10.21 18.13 11.06
N PRO A 128 -9.81 19.02 11.99
CA PRO A 128 -10.75 19.94 12.61
C PRO A 128 -11.38 20.86 11.55
N SER A 129 -12.65 21.22 11.74
CA SER A 129 -13.47 21.95 10.76
C SER A 129 -12.80 23.22 10.22
N LYS A 130 -12.04 23.93 11.06
CA LYS A 130 -11.29 25.15 10.69
C LYS A 130 -10.16 24.89 9.69
N LEU A 131 -9.50 23.73 9.77
CA LEU A 131 -8.44 23.34 8.84
C LEU A 131 -9.01 22.71 7.57
N ARG A 132 -10.17 22.03 7.68
CA ARG A 132 -10.84 21.43 6.53
C ARG A 132 -11.18 22.45 5.44
N SER A 133 -11.62 23.65 5.82
CA SER A 133 -11.96 24.72 4.86
C SER A 133 -10.74 25.37 4.19
N LEU A 134 -9.57 25.30 4.83
CA LEU A 134 -8.33 25.89 4.31
C LEU A 134 -7.60 24.96 3.34
N VAL A 135 -7.79 23.65 3.47
CA VAL A 135 -7.07 22.63 2.69
C VAL A 135 -7.84 22.28 1.42
N ARG A 136 -7.18 22.42 0.26
CA ARG A 136 -7.76 22.10 -1.05
C ARG A 136 -8.22 20.64 -1.20
N ASN A 137 -7.53 19.70 -0.56
CA ASN A 137 -7.88 18.28 -0.58
C ASN A 137 -7.75 17.64 0.81
N THR A 138 -8.84 17.68 1.57
CA THR A 138 -8.92 17.18 2.95
C THR A 138 -8.59 15.69 3.04
N LYS A 139 -9.16 14.86 2.15
CA LYS A 139 -8.97 13.41 2.14
C LYS A 139 -7.51 13.00 1.96
N LYS A 140 -6.76 13.76 1.16
CA LYS A 140 -5.33 13.49 0.94
C LYS A 140 -4.52 13.75 2.20
N VAL A 141 -4.78 14.87 2.89
CA VAL A 141 -4.06 15.22 4.13
C VAL A 141 -4.39 14.27 5.27
N GLU A 142 -5.67 13.89 5.43
CA GLU A 142 -6.09 12.88 6.42
C GLU A 142 -5.41 11.54 6.13
N ALA A 143 -5.33 11.15 4.86
CA ALA A 143 -4.62 9.94 4.45
C ALA A 143 -3.10 10.03 4.69
N GLU A 144 -2.48 11.19 4.47
CA GLU A 144 -1.06 11.41 4.76
C GLU A 144 -0.77 11.29 6.27
N ILE A 145 -1.61 11.86 7.14
CA ILE A 145 -1.48 11.74 8.59
C ILE A 145 -1.58 10.27 9.01
N ALA A 146 -2.56 9.53 8.49
CA ALA A 146 -2.70 8.10 8.76
C ALA A 146 -1.51 7.29 8.22
N ALA A 147 -1.05 7.58 7.00
CA ALA A 147 0.10 6.92 6.40
C ALA A 147 1.39 7.16 7.19
N LEU A 148 1.58 8.37 7.73
CA LEU A 148 2.71 8.69 8.61
C LEU A 148 2.62 7.91 9.93
N LYS A 149 1.45 7.83 10.56
CA LYS A 149 1.28 7.00 11.78
C LYS A 149 1.59 5.54 11.52
N ILE A 150 1.14 5.03 10.37
CA ILE A 150 1.41 3.68 9.91
C ILE A 150 2.92 3.49 9.71
N SER A 151 3.60 4.39 9.00
CA SER A 151 5.03 4.24 8.66
C SER A 151 5.94 4.18 9.88
N TYR A 152 5.57 4.83 10.99
CA TYR A 152 6.31 4.79 12.26
C TYR A 152 5.98 3.58 13.15
N LEU A 153 5.10 2.67 12.73
CA LEU A 153 4.84 1.45 13.50
C LEU A 153 6.05 0.51 13.49
N LYS A 154 6.54 0.13 14.68
CA LYS A 154 7.66 -0.83 14.86
C LYS A 154 7.43 -2.19 14.21
N LYS A 155 6.16 -2.56 13.98
CA LYS A 155 5.77 -3.86 13.46
C LYS A 155 5.91 -3.97 11.93
N ILE A 156 5.95 -2.85 11.22
CA ILE A 156 5.97 -2.84 9.76
C ILE A 156 7.31 -2.30 9.25
N SER A 157 7.71 -2.81 8.10
CA SER A 157 8.88 -2.35 7.34
C SER A 157 8.48 -2.04 5.90
N LYS A 158 9.34 -1.35 5.15
CA LYS A 158 9.07 -1.00 3.74
C LYS A 158 8.81 -2.20 2.82
N SER A 159 9.33 -3.38 3.18
CA SER A 159 9.12 -4.63 2.45
C SER A 159 7.91 -5.44 2.96
N SER A 160 7.30 -5.05 4.08
CA SER A 160 6.17 -5.78 4.67
C SER A 160 4.94 -5.76 3.77
N ASN A 161 4.20 -6.87 3.75
CA ASN A 161 2.91 -6.94 3.07
C ASN A 161 1.83 -6.31 3.95
N ILE A 162 1.29 -5.17 3.51
CA ILE A 162 0.34 -4.38 4.28
C ILE A 162 -1.02 -4.46 3.60
N VAL A 163 -2.06 -4.78 4.37
CA VAL A 163 -3.46 -4.79 3.93
C VAL A 163 -4.20 -3.70 4.66
N ILE A 164 -4.78 -2.75 3.93
CA ILE A 164 -5.49 -1.60 4.49
C ILE A 164 -6.98 -1.85 4.39
N MET A 165 -7.68 -1.71 5.51
CA MET A 165 -9.12 -1.86 5.60
C MET A 165 -9.78 -0.55 6.06
N ASP A 166 -10.81 -0.15 5.33
CA ASP A 166 -11.66 1.00 5.61
C ASP A 166 -13.13 0.54 5.58
N SER A 167 -14.09 1.41 5.88
CA SER A 167 -15.52 1.11 5.84
C SER A 167 -16.00 0.75 4.43
N TYR A 168 -15.60 1.52 3.41
CA TYR A 168 -16.07 1.39 2.02
C TYR A 168 -14.96 1.44 0.94
N CYS A 169 -13.67 1.33 1.34
CA CYS A 169 -12.47 1.26 0.47
C CYS A 169 -11.88 2.60 -0.04
N ASP A 170 -12.65 3.69 -0.10
CA ASP A 170 -12.19 4.96 -0.70
C ASP A 170 -11.00 5.59 0.05
N SER A 171 -11.06 5.67 1.37
CA SER A 171 -9.97 6.23 2.18
C SER A 171 -8.77 5.29 2.14
N ALA A 172 -9.00 3.98 2.18
CA ALA A 172 -7.94 2.98 2.11
C ALA A 172 -7.11 3.08 0.82
N LYS A 173 -7.74 3.32 -0.34
CA LYS A 173 -7.03 3.55 -1.62
C LYS A 173 -6.13 4.79 -1.57
N THR A 174 -6.54 5.84 -0.87
CA THR A 174 -5.76 7.07 -0.76
C THR A 174 -4.62 6.90 0.24
N VAL A 175 -4.84 6.19 1.35
CA VAL A 175 -3.80 5.81 2.31
C VAL A 175 -2.78 4.86 1.67
N ALA A 176 -3.22 3.89 0.85
CA ALA A 176 -2.32 2.98 0.15
C ALA A 176 -1.38 3.72 -0.81
N ARG A 177 -1.90 4.70 -1.57
CA ARG A 177 -1.10 5.53 -2.48
C ARG A 177 -0.09 6.41 -1.76
N THR A 178 -0.50 7.01 -0.65
CA THR A 178 0.41 7.84 0.17
C THR A 178 1.48 6.97 0.83
N LEU A 179 1.14 5.79 1.34
CA LEU A 179 2.11 4.82 1.86
C LEU A 179 3.10 4.33 0.80
N ALA A 180 2.64 4.04 -0.41
CA ALA A 180 3.54 3.68 -1.50
C ALA A 180 4.49 4.84 -1.86
N SER A 181 4.02 6.08 -1.79
CA SER A 181 4.86 7.27 -1.97
C SER A 181 5.94 7.40 -0.88
N LEU A 182 5.70 6.84 0.31
CA LEU A 182 6.69 6.73 1.41
C LEU A 182 7.64 5.53 1.26
N GLY A 183 7.48 4.71 0.22
CA GLY A 183 8.31 3.55 -0.10
C GLY A 183 7.76 2.19 0.33
N PHE A 184 6.50 2.13 0.81
CA PHE A 184 5.83 0.85 1.10
C PHE A 184 5.16 0.31 -0.16
N ASN A 185 5.92 -0.47 -0.94
CA ASN A 185 5.47 -0.91 -2.27
C ASN A 185 4.51 -2.11 -2.24
N ASN A 186 4.35 -2.77 -1.09
CA ASN A 186 3.52 -3.96 -0.91
C ASN A 186 2.19 -3.65 -0.20
N CYS A 187 1.54 -2.55 -0.58
CA CYS A 187 0.24 -2.15 -0.04
C CYS A 187 -0.91 -2.72 -0.86
N TRP A 188 -1.81 -3.41 -0.17
CA TRP A 188 -3.06 -3.98 -0.68
C TRP A 188 -4.24 -3.34 0.03
N VAL A 189 -5.39 -3.29 -0.64
CA VAL A 189 -6.61 -2.73 -0.05
C VAL A 189 -7.68 -3.81 0.02
N VAL A 190 -8.44 -3.87 1.12
CA VAL A 190 -9.60 -4.76 1.20
C VAL A 190 -10.71 -4.22 0.30
N ALA A 191 -11.08 -5.02 -0.71
CA ALA A 191 -12.17 -4.73 -1.63
C ALA A 191 -13.49 -4.61 -0.85
N ASP A 192 -14.30 -3.62 -1.21
CA ASP A 192 -15.57 -3.29 -0.54
C ASP A 192 -15.46 -2.93 0.96
N GLY A 193 -14.25 -2.92 1.54
CA GLY A 193 -14.01 -2.55 2.93
C GLY A 193 -14.69 -3.47 3.96
N PHE A 194 -14.97 -2.93 5.14
CA PHE A 194 -15.62 -3.65 6.23
C PHE A 194 -17.14 -3.76 6.02
N SER A 195 -17.77 -2.65 5.62
CA SER A 195 -19.23 -2.48 5.59
C SER A 195 -19.82 -2.43 4.18
N GLY A 196 -19.01 -2.57 3.13
CA GLY A 196 -19.52 -2.57 1.76
C GLY A 196 -20.33 -3.82 1.40
N ARG A 197 -20.91 -3.81 0.20
CA ARG A 197 -21.85 -4.84 -0.27
C ARG A 197 -21.26 -6.24 -0.30
N LYS A 198 -19.96 -6.35 -0.61
CA LYS A 198 -19.18 -7.59 -0.54
C LYS A 198 -18.06 -7.48 0.49
N GLY A 199 -18.22 -6.58 1.46
CA GLY A 199 -17.23 -6.29 2.49
C GLY A 199 -17.12 -7.39 3.55
N TRP A 200 -16.29 -7.14 4.56
CA TRP A 200 -16.01 -8.09 5.64
C TRP A 200 -17.27 -8.64 6.33
N LEU A 201 -18.20 -7.75 6.68
CA LEU A 201 -19.45 -8.11 7.34
C LEU A 201 -20.32 -9.03 6.47
N GLN A 202 -20.49 -8.66 5.20
CA GLN A 202 -21.32 -9.41 4.26
C GLN A 202 -20.69 -10.75 3.87
N SER A 203 -19.37 -10.84 3.97
CA SER A 203 -18.59 -12.08 3.74
C SER A 203 -18.63 -13.05 4.93
N ARG A 204 -19.32 -12.72 6.02
CA ARG A 204 -19.50 -13.57 7.22
C ARG A 204 -18.17 -14.02 7.87
N LEU A 205 -17.14 -13.19 7.80
CA LEU A 205 -15.79 -13.51 8.31
C LEU A 205 -15.63 -13.33 9.84
N GLY A 206 -16.72 -12.99 10.53
CA GLY A 206 -16.75 -12.80 11.97
C GLY A 206 -16.28 -11.41 12.40
N THR A 207 -16.87 -10.91 13.48
CA THR A 207 -16.52 -9.65 14.11
C THR A 207 -16.41 -9.81 15.60
N ASP A 208 -15.47 -9.09 16.20
CA ASP A 208 -15.31 -8.97 17.65
C ASP A 208 -15.78 -7.57 18.07
N SER A 209 -16.21 -7.43 19.32
CA SER A 209 -16.51 -6.12 19.89
C SER A 209 -15.24 -5.31 20.00
N TYR A 210 -15.34 -4.02 19.68
CA TYR A 210 -14.24 -3.11 19.88
C TYR A 210 -14.18 -2.70 21.34
N ASN A 211 -13.26 -3.28 22.10
CA ASN A 211 -12.97 -2.82 23.45
C ASN A 211 -11.91 -1.73 23.38
N PHE A 212 -12.34 -0.47 23.43
CA PHE A 212 -11.47 0.67 23.63
C PHE A 212 -10.98 0.66 25.09
N SER A 213 -10.05 -0.24 25.44
CA SER A 213 -9.16 0.07 26.54
C SER A 213 -8.18 1.09 25.99
N LEU A 214 -8.54 2.37 26.16
CA LEU A 214 -7.62 3.49 26.14
C LEU A 214 -6.29 3.02 26.71
N VAL A 215 -5.33 2.88 25.79
CA VAL A 215 -4.00 2.35 26.05
C VAL A 215 -3.49 3.09 27.26
N GLU A 216 -3.21 2.32 28.31
CA GLU A 216 -2.28 2.63 29.38
C GLU A 216 -1.19 3.52 28.79
N ILE A 217 -1.35 4.82 29.03
CA ILE A 217 -0.36 5.81 28.67
C ILE A 217 0.88 5.32 29.37
N LEU A 218 1.82 4.77 28.60
CA LEU A 218 3.19 4.57 29.04
C LEU A 218 3.68 5.97 29.38
N SER A 219 3.41 6.36 30.63
CA SER A 219 3.95 7.54 31.25
C SER A 219 5.45 7.44 31.03
N PRO A 220 6.07 8.44 30.38
CA PRO A 220 7.51 8.51 30.30
C PRO A 220 8.02 8.55 31.73
N SER A 221 8.54 7.41 32.20
CA SER A 221 9.56 7.33 33.23
C SER A 221 9.46 8.40 34.34
N ASN A 222 8.50 8.27 35.25
CA ASN A 222 8.74 8.76 36.59
C ASN A 222 9.67 7.74 37.26
N VAL A 223 10.97 8.02 37.20
CA VAL A 223 11.97 7.40 38.05
C VAL A 223 11.58 7.74 39.48
N PHE A 224 10.80 6.88 40.13
CA PHE A 224 10.66 6.92 41.58
C PHE A 224 12.01 6.46 42.14
N PRO A 225 12.79 7.31 42.84
CA PRO A 225 13.94 6.83 43.56
C PRO A 225 13.44 5.89 44.65
N ALA A 226 13.81 4.62 44.55
CA ALA A 226 13.70 3.64 45.61
C ALA A 226 14.65 4.02 46.76
N ALA A 227 14.31 5.09 47.49
CA ALA A 227 15.01 5.52 48.70
C ALA A 227 14.23 6.62 49.44
N ALA A 228 13.10 6.27 50.05
CA ALA A 228 12.56 7.05 51.17
C ALA A 228 12.28 6.08 52.32
N LYS A 229 13.26 6.00 53.22
CA LYS A 229 13.20 5.32 54.50
C LYS A 229 11.98 5.81 55.29
N ARG A 230 11.26 4.84 55.87
CA ARG A 230 10.66 4.82 57.22
C ARG A 230 10.13 6.17 57.77
N PHE A 231 8.82 6.25 57.90
CA PHE A 231 8.20 6.97 59.02
C PHE A 231 7.09 6.11 59.62
N GLY A 232 7.19 5.86 60.93
CA GLY A 232 6.39 4.89 61.65
C GLY A 232 5.06 5.43 62.19
N THR A 233 4.20 4.46 62.53
CA THR A 233 3.21 4.44 63.62
C THR A 233 2.28 5.64 63.78
N THR A 234 0.99 5.41 63.54
CA THR A 234 0.01 5.45 64.63
C THR A 234 -1.22 4.60 64.34
N SER A 235 -1.64 3.90 65.40
CA SER A 235 -2.78 3.00 65.52
C SER A 235 -4.09 3.79 65.57
N THR A 236 -5.09 3.39 64.80
CA THR A 236 -6.49 3.66 65.13
C THR A 236 -7.14 2.34 65.54
N LYS A 237 -7.23 2.16 66.87
CA LYS A 237 -8.02 1.11 67.51
C LYS A 237 -9.49 1.21 67.10
N PHE A 238 -10.06 0.05 66.83
CA PHE A 238 -11.48 -0.25 66.82
C PHE A 238 -12.15 0.21 68.12
N LEU A 239 -13.40 0.70 68.03
CA LEU A 239 -14.36 0.61 69.13
C LEU A 239 -15.55 -0.27 68.72
N PRO A 240 -15.97 -1.20 69.59
CA PRO A 240 -17.05 -2.14 69.36
C PRO A 240 -18.41 -1.53 69.73
N GLY A 241 -19.48 -2.09 69.17
CA GLY A 241 -20.85 -1.80 69.61
C GLY A 241 -21.17 -2.45 70.95
N ALA A 242 -22.13 -1.85 71.67
CA ALA A 242 -22.99 -2.50 72.65
C ALA A 242 -24.22 -1.61 72.91
N GLU A 243 -25.39 -2.25 72.74
CA GLU A 243 -26.74 -1.98 73.26
C GLU A 243 -27.50 -0.71 72.83
#